data_AF-A0A1T5AYB4-F1
#
_entry.id   AF-A0A1T5AYB4-F1
#
_cell.length_a   1.000
_cell.length_b   1.000
_cell.length_c   1.000
_cell.angle_alpha   90.00
_cell.angle_beta   90.00
_cell.angle_gamma   90.00
#
_symmetry.space_group_name_H-M   'P 1'
#
loop_
_entity.id
_entity.type
_entity.pdbx_description
1 polymer ?
#
loop_
_entity_poly.entity_id
_entity_poly.type
_entity_poly.pdbx_seq_one_letter_code
_entity_poly.pdbx_strand_id
1 'polypeptide(L)'
;MKVKEFFAKTELSCEHCGENLLANPASGIIVTWRSEQNSPNGKEIYQKAYYCCKGECDKEMTKKSKAVGLIYSGWEDLSVYFNPLTYINKNVLWMDAINQGVTFKPAAFDKMINLFTVAFTETSRELTSKEAEEVKDRLENGIDPML
;
A
#
# COMPACT_ATOMS: atom_id res chain seq x y z
N MET A 1 5.13 15.13 10.48
CA MET A 1 3.74 14.84 10.89
C MET A 1 3.58 15.20 12.36
N LYS A 2 2.62 16.03 12.71
CA LYS A 2 2.33 16.34 14.12
C LYS A 2 1.40 15.25 14.68
N VAL A 3 1.59 14.82 15.94
CA VAL A 3 0.79 13.74 16.56
C VAL A 3 -0.73 13.97 16.50
N LYS A 4 -1.19 15.23 16.52
CA LYS A 4 -2.62 15.56 16.33
C LYS A 4 -3.17 15.22 14.94
N GLU A 5 -2.34 15.27 13.90
CA GLU A 5 -2.74 14.93 12.52
C GLU A 5 -2.87 13.41 12.33
N PHE A 6 -2.21 12.63 13.20
CA PHE A 6 -2.26 11.17 13.20
C PHE A 6 -3.66 10.64 13.52
N PHE A 7 -4.34 11.25 14.50
CA PHE A 7 -5.71 10.86 14.89
C PHE A 7 -6.79 11.27 13.89
N ALA A 8 -6.51 12.21 12.99
CA ALA A 8 -7.48 12.69 11.99
C ALA A 8 -7.43 11.89 10.67
N LYS A 9 -6.40 11.06 10.46
CA LYS A 9 -6.20 10.27 9.24
C LYS A 9 -6.65 8.82 9.43
N THR A 10 -7.93 8.63 9.73
CA THR A 10 -8.54 7.30 9.88
C THR A 10 -9.37 6.90 8.66
N GLU A 11 -9.29 7.65 7.57
CA GLU A 11 -10.12 7.41 6.38
C GLU A 11 -9.26 6.97 5.20
N LEU A 12 -9.68 5.87 4.57
CA LEU A 12 -9.15 5.41 3.30
C LEU A 12 -10.32 5.29 2.32
N SER A 13 -10.36 6.17 1.33
CA SER A 13 -11.45 6.19 0.34
C SER A 13 -10.95 5.81 -1.04
N CYS A 14 -11.83 5.18 -1.83
CA CYS A 14 -11.57 4.89 -3.23
C CYS A 14 -11.40 6.20 -4.01
N GLU A 15 -10.27 6.38 -4.68
CA GLU A 15 -9.99 7.59 -5.45
C GLU A 15 -10.78 7.68 -6.76
N HIS A 16 -11.54 6.62 -7.09
CA HIS A 16 -12.46 6.63 -8.23
C HIS A 16 -13.89 6.97 -7.81
N CYS A 17 -14.48 6.22 -6.87
CA CYS A 17 -15.90 6.34 -6.50
C CYS A 17 -16.16 6.97 -5.12
N GLY A 18 -15.13 7.20 -4.31
CA GLY A 18 -15.26 7.76 -2.96
C GLY A 18 -15.64 6.77 -1.86
N GLU A 19 -15.92 5.51 -2.19
CA GLU A 19 -16.29 4.45 -1.23
C GLU A 19 -15.27 4.32 -0.10
N ASN A 20 -15.73 4.10 1.13
CA ASN A 20 -14.85 3.84 2.27
C ASN A 20 -14.27 2.43 2.18
N LEU A 21 -12.95 2.34 1.98
CA LEU A 21 -12.21 1.09 1.82
C LEU A 21 -11.91 0.40 3.16
N LEU A 22 -12.13 1.07 4.29
CA LEU A 22 -12.03 0.49 5.63
C LEU A 22 -13.36 -0.07 6.15
N ALA A 23 -14.45 0.05 5.38
CA ALA A 23 -15.74 -0.50 5.79
C ALA A 23 -15.65 -2.03 5.92
N ASN A 24 -16.18 -2.62 6.99
CA ASN A 24 -15.98 -4.03 7.36
C ASN A 24 -16.72 -5.02 6.43
N PRO A 25 -16.05 -5.97 5.76
CA PRO A 25 -14.60 -6.22 5.78
C PRO A 25 -13.85 -5.23 4.91
N ALA A 26 -12.74 -4.69 5.44
CA ALA A 26 -11.89 -3.76 4.71
C ALA A 26 -11.52 -4.35 3.35
N SER A 27 -11.63 -3.53 2.30
CA SER A 27 -11.56 -3.99 0.93
C SER A 27 -10.90 -2.97 0.02
N GLY A 28 -10.33 -3.44 -1.09
CA GLY A 28 -9.68 -2.60 -2.07
C GLY A 28 -8.19 -2.91 -2.19
N ILE A 29 -7.54 -2.10 -3.01
CA ILE A 29 -6.14 -2.30 -3.38
C ILE A 29 -5.40 -0.97 -3.36
N ILE A 30 -4.11 -1.03 -3.04
CA ILE A 30 -3.16 0.01 -3.40
C ILE A 30 -2.52 -0.37 -4.74
N VAL A 31 -2.44 0.59 -5.66
CA VAL A 31 -1.78 0.40 -6.96
C VAL A 31 -0.66 1.40 -7.10
N THR A 32 0.50 0.94 -7.56
CA THR A 32 1.71 1.75 -7.72
C THR A 32 2.13 1.84 -9.17
N TRP A 33 2.72 2.98 -9.53
CA TRP A 33 3.10 3.35 -10.88
C TRP A 33 4.46 4.04 -10.88
N ARG A 34 5.27 3.68 -11.87
CA ARG A 34 6.63 4.20 -12.05
C ARG A 34 6.68 5.16 -13.23
N SER A 35 7.67 6.06 -13.22
CA SER A 35 8.04 6.79 -14.43
C SER A 35 8.77 5.88 -15.41
N GLU A 36 8.74 6.25 -16.69
CA GLU A 36 9.60 5.64 -17.71
C GLU A 36 11.09 5.94 -17.46
N GLN A 37 11.38 7.09 -16.86
CA GLN A 37 12.74 7.44 -16.48
C GLN A 37 13.15 6.71 -15.20
N ASN A 38 14.39 6.23 -15.17
CA ASN A 38 15.03 5.83 -13.93
C ASN A 38 15.70 7.04 -13.27
N SER A 39 15.93 6.94 -11.97
CA SER A 39 16.72 7.92 -11.22
C SER A 39 18.19 7.89 -11.67
N PRO A 40 19.01 8.91 -11.31
CA PRO A 40 20.39 9.00 -11.77
C PRO A 40 21.28 7.78 -11.42
N ASN A 41 20.93 7.01 -10.39
CA ASN A 41 21.60 5.77 -10.00
C ASN A 41 21.02 4.52 -10.71
N GLY A 42 20.15 4.69 -11.70
CA GLY A 42 19.51 3.63 -12.47
C GLY A 42 18.35 2.93 -11.75
N LYS A 43 17.91 3.41 -10.58
CA LYS A 43 16.83 2.80 -9.80
C LYS A 43 15.45 3.38 -10.16
N GLU A 44 14.42 2.63 -9.81
CA GLU A 44 13.03 2.97 -10.07
C GLU A 44 12.60 4.27 -9.38
N ILE A 45 11.71 5.01 -10.04
CA ILE A 45 11.04 6.17 -9.47
C ILE A 45 9.54 5.89 -9.43
N TYR A 46 9.01 5.69 -8.23
CA TYR A 46 7.56 5.59 -8.01
C TYR A 46 6.95 6.98 -8.14
N GLN A 47 6.20 7.19 -9.21
CA GLN A 47 5.65 8.50 -9.56
C GLN A 47 4.24 8.69 -9.01
N LYS A 48 3.45 7.62 -8.92
CA LYS A 48 2.07 7.67 -8.45
C LYS A 48 1.71 6.41 -7.66
N ALA A 49 0.89 6.60 -6.65
CA ALA A 49 0.14 5.54 -6.00
C ALA A 49 -1.31 5.98 -5.82
N TYR A 50 -2.25 5.04 -5.82
CA TYR A 50 -3.65 5.32 -5.47
C TYR A 50 -4.29 4.14 -4.75
N TYR A 51 -5.36 4.42 -4.00
CA TYR A 51 -6.25 3.39 -3.46
C TYR A 51 -7.55 3.34 -4.27
N CYS A 52 -8.06 2.14 -4.51
CA CYS A 52 -9.37 2.01 -5.13
C CYS A 52 -10.03 0.68 -4.82
N CYS A 53 -11.33 0.60 -5.10
CA CYS A 53 -12.05 -0.67 -5.17
C CYS A 53 -11.46 -1.54 -6.30
N LYS A 54 -11.57 -2.86 -6.13
CA LYS A 54 -11.22 -3.82 -7.18
C LYS A 54 -12.18 -3.70 -8.38
N GLY A 55 -11.79 -4.29 -9.51
CA GLY A 55 -12.65 -4.37 -10.69
C GLY A 55 -12.70 -3.04 -11.43
N GLU A 56 -13.89 -2.46 -11.57
CA GLU A 56 -14.09 -1.34 -12.51
C GLU A 56 -13.37 -0.06 -12.09
N CYS A 57 -13.32 0.24 -10.79
CA CYS A 57 -12.57 1.38 -10.27
C CYS A 57 -11.07 1.28 -10.62
N ASP A 58 -10.47 0.11 -10.43
CA ASP A 58 -9.08 -0.12 -10.81
C ASP A 58 -8.86 -0.02 -12.32
N LYS A 59 -9.73 -0.61 -13.15
CA LYS A 59 -9.62 -0.51 -14.61
C LYS A 59 -9.60 0.93 -15.10
N GLU A 60 -10.51 1.77 -14.59
CA GLU A 60 -10.60 3.18 -14.96
C GLU A 60 -9.38 3.97 -14.48
N MET A 61 -8.91 3.72 -13.25
CA MET A 61 -7.71 4.37 -12.72
C MET A 61 -6.43 3.93 -13.44
N THR A 62 -6.37 2.67 -13.85
CA THR A 62 -5.30 2.08 -14.67
C THR A 62 -5.27 2.75 -16.05
N LYS A 63 -6.43 2.90 -16.70
CA LYS A 63 -6.55 3.61 -17.98
C LYS A 63 -6.06 5.05 -17.88
N LYS A 64 -6.49 5.79 -16.84
CA LYS A 64 -6.03 7.17 -16.60
C LYS A 64 -4.52 7.27 -16.41
N SER A 65 -3.92 6.32 -15.71
CA SER A 65 -2.47 6.32 -15.42
C SER A 65 -1.64 5.97 -16.67
N LYS A 66 -2.11 5.03 -17.49
CA LYS A 66 -1.51 4.72 -18.81
C LYS A 66 -1.60 5.90 -19.78
N ALA A 67 -2.72 6.62 -19.79
CA ALA A 67 -2.93 7.77 -20.67
C ALA A 67 -1.92 8.92 -20.45
N VAL A 68 -1.32 8.98 -19.26
CA VAL A 68 -0.27 9.95 -18.92
C VAL A 68 1.15 9.34 -18.96
N GLY A 69 1.30 8.17 -19.58
CA GLY A 69 2.61 7.56 -19.85
C GLY A 69 3.27 6.86 -18.66
N LEU A 70 2.52 6.54 -17.60
CA LEU A 70 3.10 5.82 -16.46
C LEU A 70 3.22 4.32 -16.72
N ILE A 71 4.27 3.71 -16.17
CA ILE A 71 4.51 2.28 -16.22
C ILE A 71 3.87 1.62 -15.00
N TYR A 72 3.06 0.60 -15.25
CA TYR A 72 2.40 -0.18 -14.20
C TYR A 72 3.45 -0.96 -13.38
N SER A 73 3.44 -0.77 -12.06
CA SER A 73 4.39 -1.44 -11.15
C SER A 73 3.79 -2.66 -10.47
N GLY A 74 2.51 -2.58 -10.08
CA GLY A 74 1.87 -3.63 -9.28
C GLY A 74 0.71 -3.10 -8.47
N TRP A 75 -0.11 -4.02 -7.98
CA TRP A 75 -1.16 -3.79 -7.02
C TRP A 75 -0.99 -4.73 -5.83
N GLU A 76 -1.49 -4.33 -4.68
CA GLU A 76 -1.56 -5.16 -3.48
C GLU A 76 -2.88 -4.94 -2.75
N ASP A 77 -3.39 -6.01 -2.14
CA ASP A 77 -4.60 -5.94 -1.33
C ASP A 77 -4.34 -5.15 -0.04
N LEU A 78 -5.27 -4.25 0.32
CA LEU A 78 -5.14 -3.44 1.54
C LEU A 78 -5.13 -4.30 2.81
N SER A 79 -5.78 -5.46 2.81
CA SER A 79 -5.75 -6.40 3.94
C SER A 79 -4.34 -6.87 4.32
N VAL A 80 -3.39 -6.87 3.37
CA VAL A 80 -1.98 -7.17 3.64
C VAL A 80 -1.36 -6.16 4.60
N TYR A 81 -1.86 -4.92 4.62
CA TYR A 81 -1.38 -3.89 5.55
C TYR A 81 -2.11 -3.95 6.89
N PHE A 82 -3.25 -4.63 6.98
CA PHE A 82 -4.07 -4.69 8.21
C PHE A 82 -3.79 -5.93 9.08
N ASN A 83 -2.96 -6.85 8.61
CA ASN A 83 -2.40 -7.90 9.44
C ASN A 83 -1.08 -7.40 10.08
N PRO A 84 -0.92 -7.45 11.42
CA PRO A 84 0.24 -6.92 12.13
C PRO A 84 1.61 -7.42 11.64
N LEU A 85 1.72 -8.68 11.25
CA LEU A 85 2.99 -9.28 10.84
C LEU A 85 3.35 -8.88 9.40
N THR A 86 2.38 -8.90 8.50
CA THR A 86 2.63 -8.40 7.14
C THR A 86 2.81 -6.89 7.14
N TYR A 87 2.15 -6.14 8.03
CA TYR A 87 2.37 -4.70 8.22
C TYR A 87 3.82 -4.37 8.56
N ILE A 88 4.43 -5.05 9.54
CA ILE A 88 5.84 -4.78 9.89
C ILE A 88 6.77 -5.17 8.74
N ASN A 89 6.52 -6.30 8.08
CA ASN A 89 7.29 -6.73 6.91
C ASN A 89 7.22 -5.68 5.78
N LYS A 90 6.04 -5.12 5.51
CA LYS A 90 5.87 -4.06 4.49
C LYS A 90 6.61 -2.78 4.82
N ASN A 91 6.66 -2.39 6.10
CA ASN A 91 7.48 -1.27 6.53
C ASN A 91 8.98 -1.54 6.26
N VAL A 92 9.47 -2.74 6.58
CA VAL A 92 10.87 -3.14 6.35
C VAL A 92 11.22 -3.15 4.86
N LEU A 93 10.40 -3.80 4.03
CA LEU A 93 10.62 -3.88 2.57
C LEU A 93 10.69 -2.49 1.93
N TRP A 94 9.83 -1.57 2.37
CA TRP A 94 9.82 -0.21 1.85
C TRP A 94 11.05 0.60 2.30
N MET A 95 11.46 0.46 3.57
CA MET A 95 12.70 1.08 4.07
C MET A 95 13.93 0.54 3.33
N ASP A 96 13.99 -0.77 3.08
CA ASP A 96 15.08 -1.39 2.34
C ASP A 96 15.11 -0.92 0.87
N ALA A 97 13.95 -0.81 0.20
CA ALA A 97 13.86 -0.26 -1.15
C ALA A 97 14.45 1.16 -1.23
N ILE A 98 14.11 2.02 -0.26
CA ILE A 98 14.68 3.38 -0.17
C ILE A 98 16.18 3.33 0.06
N ASN A 99 16.65 2.46 0.96
CA ASN A 99 18.07 2.25 1.22
C ASN A 99 18.83 1.78 -0.03
N GLN A 100 18.19 0.98 -0.88
CA GLN A 100 18.72 0.55 -2.18
C GLN A 100 18.64 1.63 -3.29
N GLY A 101 18.14 2.82 -2.97
CA GLY A 101 18.10 3.96 -3.87
C GLY A 101 16.84 4.08 -4.71
N VAL A 102 15.78 3.32 -4.43
CA VAL A 102 14.44 3.56 -5.00
C VAL A 102 13.95 4.93 -4.52
N THR A 103 13.37 5.70 -5.44
CA THR A 103 12.86 7.04 -5.11
C THR A 103 11.35 7.12 -5.28
N PHE A 104 10.72 7.98 -4.49
CA PHE A 104 9.29 8.25 -4.57
C PHE A 104 9.09 9.73 -4.86
N LYS A 105 8.23 10.06 -5.83
CA LYS A 105 7.72 11.42 -5.94
C LYS A 105 6.83 11.73 -4.74
N PRO A 106 6.73 13.01 -4.30
CA PRO A 106 5.99 13.38 -3.10
C PRO A 106 4.58 12.79 -3.02
N ALA A 107 3.82 12.85 -4.13
CA ALA A 107 2.47 12.30 -4.19
C ALA A 107 2.40 10.77 -3.93
N ALA A 108 3.37 10.00 -4.44
CA ALA A 108 3.44 8.57 -4.17
C ALA A 108 3.89 8.28 -2.73
N PHE A 109 4.87 9.06 -2.24
CA PHE A 109 5.37 8.94 -0.87
C PHE A 109 4.28 9.23 0.16
N ASP A 110 3.52 10.31 -0.03
CA ASP A 110 2.44 10.71 0.87
C ASP A 110 1.33 9.65 0.96
N LYS A 111 1.05 8.95 -0.15
CA LYS A 111 0.14 7.80 -0.16
C LYS A 111 0.71 6.61 0.62
N MET A 112 2.00 6.31 0.51
CA MET A 112 2.58 5.24 1.32
C MET A 112 2.51 5.58 2.82
N ILE A 113 2.89 6.79 3.21
CA ILE A 113 2.83 7.25 4.60
C ILE A 113 1.39 7.23 5.13
N ASN A 114 0.42 7.66 4.34
CA ASN A 114 -0.99 7.62 4.71
C ASN A 114 -1.48 6.18 4.93
N LEU A 115 -1.10 5.25 4.05
CA LEU A 115 -1.47 3.84 4.18
C LEU A 115 -0.89 3.23 5.46
N PHE A 116 0.41 3.42 5.73
CA PHE A 116 1.01 2.90 6.96
C PHE A 116 0.40 3.51 8.22
N THR A 117 0.04 4.79 8.18
CA THR A 117 -0.61 5.48 9.29
C THR A 117 -2.00 4.88 9.59
N VAL A 118 -2.82 4.70 8.56
CA VAL A 118 -4.16 4.08 8.69
C VAL A 118 -4.04 2.62 9.10
N ALA A 119 -3.11 1.88 8.49
CA ALA A 119 -2.89 0.49 8.80
C ALA A 119 -2.41 0.26 10.24
N PHE A 120 -1.66 1.21 10.81
CA PHE A 120 -1.27 1.15 12.21
C PHE A 120 -2.48 1.15 13.15
N THR A 121 -3.53 1.91 12.85
CA THR A 121 -4.74 1.92 13.71
C THR A 121 -5.47 0.58 13.69
N GLU A 122 -5.37 -0.16 12.57
CA GLU A 122 -5.93 -1.51 12.43
C GLU A 122 -5.05 -2.62 12.98
N THR A 123 -3.73 -2.42 13.05
CA THR A 123 -2.75 -3.47 13.43
C THR A 123 -2.23 -3.34 14.86
N SER A 124 -2.33 -2.16 15.46
CA SER A 124 -1.95 -1.94 16.87
C SER A 124 -2.99 -2.47 17.86
N ARG A 125 -4.11 -3.04 17.38
CA ARG A 125 -5.05 -3.84 18.19
C ARG A 125 -4.56 -5.28 18.36
N GLU A 126 -5.16 -6.03 19.27
CA GLU A 126 -4.86 -7.46 19.40
C GLU A 126 -5.26 -8.24 18.12
N LEU A 127 -4.43 -9.24 17.77
CA LEU A 127 -4.66 -10.16 16.64
C LEU A 127 -5.94 -10.98 16.85
N THR A 128 -6.73 -11.15 15.79
CA THR A 128 -7.83 -12.14 15.78
C THR A 128 -7.31 -13.54 15.46
N SER A 129 -8.09 -14.57 15.80
CA SER A 129 -7.73 -15.97 15.52
C SER A 129 -7.58 -16.26 14.02
N LYS A 130 -8.38 -15.62 13.17
CA LYS A 130 -8.29 -15.77 11.70
C LYS A 130 -6.99 -15.18 11.14
N GLU A 131 -6.60 -13.99 11.60
CA GLU A 131 -5.36 -13.33 11.19
C GLU A 131 -4.12 -14.13 11.60
N ALA A 132 -4.19 -14.84 12.74
CA ALA A 132 -3.12 -15.74 13.19
C ALA A 132 -3.00 -17.01 12.31
N GLU A 133 -4.12 -17.57 11.86
CA GLU A 133 -4.11 -18.71 10.92
C GLU A 133 -3.55 -18.34 9.54
N GLU A 134 -3.92 -17.17 8.99
CA GLU A 134 -3.41 -16.69 7.70
C GLU A 134 -1.89 -16.48 7.71
N VAL A 135 -1.33 -16.02 8.83
CA VAL A 135 0.13 -15.89 9.01
C VAL A 135 0.80 -17.25 8.99
N LYS A 136 0.23 -18.22 9.72
CA LYS A 136 0.78 -19.57 9.81
C LYS A 136 0.84 -20.22 8.42
N ASP A 137 -0.21 -20.08 7.63
CA ASP A 137 -0.26 -20.59 6.25
C ASP A 137 0.83 -19.94 5.37
N ARG A 138 1.04 -18.62 5.47
CA ARG A 138 2.05 -17.91 4.67
C ARG A 138 3.48 -18.31 5.03
N LEU A 139 3.74 -18.60 6.30
CA LEU A 139 5.01 -19.15 6.81
C LEU A 139 5.25 -20.57 6.28
N GLU A 140 4.27 -21.46 6.46
CA GLU A 140 4.37 -22.87 6.07
C GLU A 140 4.55 -23.04 4.55
N ASN A 141 3.97 -22.13 3.76
CA ASN A 141 4.06 -22.15 2.31
C ASN A 141 5.21 -21.28 1.74
N GLY A 142 6.05 -20.68 2.59
CA GLY A 142 7.21 -19.89 2.17
C GLY A 142 6.85 -18.65 1.33
N ILE A 143 5.65 -18.11 1.52
CA ILE A 143 5.13 -16.96 0.76
C ILE A 143 5.80 -15.66 1.23
N ASP A 144 6.09 -15.55 2.53
CA ASP A 144 6.74 -14.39 3.15
C ASP A 144 8.04 -14.82 3.87
N PRO A 145 9.20 -14.85 3.20
CA PRO A 145 10.46 -15.42 3.72
C PRO A 145 11.17 -14.57 4.79
N MET A 146 10.60 -13.43 5.16
CA MET A 146 11.12 -12.52 6.21
C MET A 146 10.34 -12.62 7.53
N LEU A 147 9.37 -13.53 7.62
CA LEU A 147 8.76 -13.97 8.88
C LEU A 147 9.41 -15.29 9.31
#